data_AF-A0A1S2YEC4-F1
#
_entry.id   AF-A0A1S2YEC4-F1
#
_cell.length_a   1.000
_cell.length_b   1.000
_cell.length_c   1.000
_cell.angle_alpha   90.00
_cell.angle_beta   90.00
_cell.angle_gamma   90.00
#
_symmetry.space_group_name_H-M   'P 1'
#
loop_
_entity.id
_entity.type
_entity.pdbx_description
1 polymer ?
#
loop_
_entity_poly.entity_id
_entity_poly.type
_entity_poly.pdbx_seq_one_letter_code
_entity_poly.pdbx_strand_id
1 'polypeptide(L)'
;MYSSNLTGFILAVVSGAFIGSSFIIKKKGLQRASLNGTPASVGGYGYLLQPLWWIGMFTMIVGEIANFVAYIYAPAVLVTPLGALSIIVSAVLAHFMLGEKLQKMGMLGCLLCIVGSTVIVLHAPQEKSLSSVLEIWLLAVQPAFLLYTASAMAVAFFLILYCAPRYGQTNIFIYVGICSIIGSLTVMSVKAIGIAIKLTLEGADQFVYFQTWIFTMVAVSCIITQLNYLNMALDTFNTVVVSPIYYALFTSFTILASAIMFKDYSGQSISSIASELCGFITVLSGTTVLHSTREPDPPAGTDVYSPLSPKVSWYIQGNGEPWKQKEEDGPPLNLITVIRQDHFK
;
A
#
# COMPACT_ATOMS: atom_id res chain seq x y z
N MET A 1 -20.77 -6.57 -24.76
CA MET A 1 -20.74 -5.58 -23.67
C MET A 1 -20.34 -6.19 -22.33
N TYR A 2 -20.98 -7.28 -21.85
CA TYR A 2 -20.57 -8.00 -20.62
C TYR A 2 -19.13 -8.54 -20.64
N SER A 3 -18.61 -8.86 -21.83
CA SER A 3 -17.27 -9.44 -22.01
C SER A 3 -16.14 -8.49 -21.58
N SER A 4 -16.25 -7.18 -21.80
CA SER A 4 -15.15 -6.24 -21.52
C SER A 4 -14.91 -6.07 -20.02
N ASN A 5 -15.98 -5.89 -19.24
CA ASN A 5 -15.88 -5.81 -17.78
C ASN A 5 -15.36 -7.12 -17.19
N LEU A 6 -15.79 -8.27 -17.74
CA LEU A 6 -15.29 -9.57 -17.32
C LEU A 6 -13.77 -9.70 -17.60
N THR A 7 -13.31 -9.26 -18.77
CA THR A 7 -11.88 -9.19 -19.09
C THR A 7 -11.14 -8.30 -18.10
N GLY A 8 -11.64 -7.09 -17.83
CA GLY A 8 -11.04 -6.18 -16.85
C GLY A 8 -11.01 -6.76 -15.43
N PHE A 9 -12.09 -7.43 -15.00
CA PHE A 9 -12.16 -8.13 -13.71
C PHE A 9 -11.13 -9.25 -13.60
N ILE A 10 -11.08 -10.16 -14.59
CA ILE A 10 -10.11 -11.26 -14.60
C ILE A 10 -8.69 -10.71 -14.56
N LEU A 11 -8.39 -9.68 -15.36
CA LEU A 11 -7.09 -9.01 -15.36
C LEU A 11 -6.76 -8.38 -14.01
N ALA A 12 -7.73 -7.75 -13.32
CA ALA A 12 -7.53 -7.17 -12.00
C ALA A 12 -7.22 -8.25 -10.95
N VAL A 13 -7.91 -9.40 -10.98
CA VAL A 13 -7.64 -10.53 -10.07
C VAL A 13 -6.27 -11.14 -10.34
N VAL A 14 -5.94 -11.36 -11.62
CA VAL A 14 -4.64 -11.90 -12.05
C VAL A 14 -3.50 -10.94 -11.68
N SER A 15 -3.69 -9.64 -11.91
CA SER A 15 -2.80 -8.57 -11.46
C SER A 15 -2.57 -8.65 -9.95
N GLY A 16 -3.64 -8.71 -9.15
CA GLY A 16 -3.55 -8.83 -7.70
C GLY A 16 -2.75 -10.06 -7.27
N ALA A 17 -2.98 -11.20 -7.91
CA ALA A 17 -2.22 -12.42 -7.64
C ALA A 17 -0.72 -12.27 -7.95
N PHE A 18 -0.36 -11.68 -9.09
CA PHE A 18 1.03 -11.45 -9.47
C PHE A 18 1.72 -10.42 -8.57
N ILE A 19 1.09 -9.25 -8.35
CA ILE A 19 1.62 -8.20 -7.48
C ILE A 19 1.82 -8.75 -6.06
N GLY A 20 0.81 -9.44 -5.51
CA GLY A 20 0.90 -10.01 -4.18
C GLY A 20 2.01 -11.07 -4.04
N SER A 21 2.10 -11.98 -5.01
CA SER A 21 3.17 -12.98 -5.06
C SER A 21 4.56 -12.34 -5.19
N SER A 22 4.67 -11.26 -5.96
CA SER A 22 5.94 -10.55 -6.20
C SER A 22 6.57 -10.06 -4.90
N PHE A 23 5.76 -9.52 -3.97
CA PHE A 23 6.27 -9.01 -2.69
C PHE A 23 6.90 -10.11 -1.85
N ILE A 24 6.26 -11.27 -1.78
CA ILE A 24 6.72 -12.40 -0.98
C ILE A 24 7.94 -13.06 -1.60
N ILE A 25 7.96 -13.22 -2.92
CA ILE A 25 9.12 -13.77 -3.65
C ILE A 25 10.34 -12.85 -3.49
N LYS A 26 10.17 -11.53 -3.64
CA LYS A 26 11.24 -10.54 -3.39
C LYS A 26 11.73 -10.60 -1.95
N LYS A 27 10.83 -10.62 -0.96
CA LYS A 27 11.18 -10.72 0.47
C LYS A 27 12.01 -11.97 0.74
N LYS A 28 11.61 -13.13 0.21
CA LYS A 28 12.36 -14.40 0.34
C LYS A 28 13.71 -14.35 -0.36
N GLY A 29 13.80 -13.69 -1.53
CA GLY A 29 15.06 -13.45 -2.23
C GLY A 29 16.02 -12.58 -1.43
N LEU A 30 15.53 -11.50 -0.83
CA LEU A 30 16.31 -10.61 0.05
C LEU A 30 16.82 -11.34 1.30
N GLN A 31 15.99 -12.15 1.95
CA GLN A 31 16.40 -12.96 3.10
C GLN A 31 17.52 -13.93 2.73
N ARG A 32 17.42 -14.63 1.58
CA ARG A 32 18.51 -15.50 1.09
C ARG A 32 19.78 -14.73 0.76
N ALA A 33 19.67 -13.54 0.18
CA ALA A 33 20.82 -12.67 -0.08
C ALA A 33 21.53 -12.27 1.22
N SER A 34 20.75 -11.92 2.24
CA SER A 34 21.23 -11.48 3.55
C SER A 34 21.92 -12.59 4.35
N LEU A 35 21.63 -13.86 4.08
CA LEU A 35 22.35 -14.99 4.71
C LEU A 35 23.77 -15.15 4.13
N ASN A 36 23.99 -14.73 2.89
CA ASN A 36 25.24 -14.93 2.16
C ASN A 36 26.07 -13.63 2.00
N GLY A 37 25.65 -12.52 2.61
CA GLY A 37 26.30 -11.23 2.46
C GLY A 37 25.63 -10.14 3.27
N THR A 38 26.07 -8.89 3.07
CA THR A 38 25.52 -7.74 3.78
C THR A 38 24.03 -7.56 3.45
N PRO A 39 23.16 -7.44 4.46
CA PRO A 39 21.73 -7.19 4.24
C PRO A 39 21.50 -5.90 3.43
N ALA A 40 20.41 -5.89 2.64
CA ALA A 40 20.03 -4.70 1.88
C ALA A 40 19.70 -3.49 2.77
N SER A 41 19.22 -3.72 4.00
CA SER A 41 18.90 -2.67 4.97
C SER A 41 20.10 -1.84 5.42
N VAL A 42 21.32 -2.38 5.31
CA VAL A 42 22.58 -1.68 5.65
C VAL A 42 23.38 -1.27 4.41
N GLY A 43 22.72 -1.22 3.23
CA GLY A 43 23.33 -0.80 1.97
C GLY A 43 24.00 -1.92 1.16
N GLY A 44 23.77 -3.20 1.49
CA GLY A 44 24.29 -4.33 0.72
C GLY A 44 23.56 -4.57 -0.60
N TYR A 45 24.30 -4.79 -1.69
CA TYR A 45 23.75 -5.04 -3.04
C TYR A 45 23.71 -6.53 -3.45
N GLY A 46 24.01 -7.45 -2.53
CA GLY A 46 24.10 -8.89 -2.81
C GLY A 46 22.80 -9.52 -3.33
N TYR A 47 21.65 -8.87 -3.11
CA TYR A 47 20.36 -9.32 -3.63
C TYR A 47 20.24 -9.23 -5.16
N LEU A 48 21.04 -8.39 -5.81
CA LEU A 48 21.07 -8.30 -7.28
C LEU A 48 21.60 -9.59 -7.94
N LEU A 49 22.37 -10.39 -7.20
CA LEU A 49 22.85 -11.70 -7.65
C LEU A 49 21.86 -12.83 -7.36
N GLN A 50 20.83 -12.58 -6.54
CA GLN A 50 19.84 -13.61 -6.20
C GLN A 50 18.77 -13.74 -7.30
N PRO A 51 18.66 -14.90 -7.97
CA PRO A 51 17.69 -15.07 -9.06
C PRO A 51 16.24 -14.96 -8.58
N LEU A 52 15.95 -15.35 -7.33
CA LEU A 52 14.61 -15.21 -6.74
C LEU A 52 14.15 -13.76 -6.65
N TRP A 53 15.06 -12.82 -6.39
CA TRP A 53 14.71 -11.41 -6.34
C TRP A 53 14.27 -10.91 -7.73
N TRP A 54 15.00 -11.30 -8.78
CA TRP A 54 14.66 -10.97 -10.17
C TRP A 54 13.35 -11.62 -10.63
N ILE A 55 13.09 -12.87 -10.25
CA ILE A 55 11.78 -13.51 -10.49
C ILE A 55 10.69 -12.64 -9.85
N GLY A 56 10.87 -12.20 -8.61
CA GLY A 56 9.94 -11.31 -7.94
C GLY A 56 9.74 -9.97 -8.68
N MET A 57 10.81 -9.36 -9.19
CA MET A 57 10.73 -8.13 -10.00
C MET A 57 9.98 -8.34 -11.32
N PHE A 58 10.26 -9.42 -12.05
CA PHE A 58 9.55 -9.75 -13.29
C PHE A 58 8.06 -9.98 -13.04
N THR A 59 7.72 -10.76 -12.00
CA THR A 59 6.33 -10.99 -11.59
C THR A 59 5.61 -9.68 -11.24
N MET A 60 6.29 -8.73 -10.58
CA MET A 60 5.74 -7.40 -10.31
C MET A 60 5.42 -6.65 -11.60
N ILE A 61 6.34 -6.62 -12.57
CA ILE A 61 6.15 -5.94 -13.85
C ILE A 61 4.94 -6.52 -14.61
N VAL A 62 4.83 -7.85 -14.68
CA VAL A 62 3.68 -8.51 -15.31
C VAL A 62 2.38 -8.14 -14.59
N GLY A 63 2.38 -8.11 -13.26
CA GLY A 63 1.24 -7.71 -12.46
C GLY A 63 0.81 -6.26 -12.72
N GLU A 64 1.74 -5.31 -12.75
CA GLU A 64 1.45 -3.90 -13.02
C GLU A 64 0.95 -3.67 -14.46
N ILE A 65 1.48 -4.40 -15.44
CA ILE A 65 0.95 -4.35 -16.81
C ILE A 65 -0.49 -4.88 -16.84
N ALA A 66 -0.77 -6.01 -16.20
CA ALA A 66 -2.12 -6.55 -16.10
C ALA A 66 -3.07 -5.57 -15.38
N ASN A 67 -2.60 -4.89 -14.33
CA ASN A 67 -3.34 -3.85 -13.62
C ASN A 67 -3.70 -2.69 -14.54
N PHE A 68 -2.71 -2.18 -15.27
CA PHE A 68 -2.91 -1.10 -16.23
C PHE A 68 -3.93 -1.49 -17.30
N VAL A 69 -3.83 -2.69 -17.86
CA VAL A 69 -4.79 -3.18 -18.85
C VAL A 69 -6.18 -3.38 -18.22
N ALA A 70 -6.29 -3.79 -16.96
CA ALA A 70 -7.58 -3.86 -16.26
C ALA A 70 -8.31 -2.51 -16.21
N TYR A 71 -7.60 -1.41 -15.94
CA TYR A 71 -8.17 -0.05 -15.96
C TYR A 71 -8.68 0.40 -17.34
N ILE A 72 -8.18 -0.19 -18.43
CA ILE A 72 -8.66 0.08 -19.79
C ILE A 72 -10.02 -0.58 -20.03
N TYR A 73 -10.23 -1.78 -19.49
CA TYR A 73 -11.41 -2.60 -19.78
C TYR A 73 -12.51 -2.54 -18.71
N ALA A 74 -12.21 -2.02 -17.52
CA ALA A 74 -13.14 -1.96 -16.40
C ALA A 74 -13.15 -0.57 -15.71
N PRO A 75 -14.24 -0.25 -15.00
CA PRO A 75 -14.33 1.02 -14.28
C PRO A 75 -13.37 1.04 -13.10
N ALA A 76 -12.83 2.23 -12.79
CA ALA A 76 -11.91 2.38 -11.68
C ALA A 76 -12.57 2.02 -10.33
N VAL A 77 -13.90 2.15 -10.24
CA VAL A 77 -14.70 1.73 -9.07
C VAL A 77 -14.61 0.23 -8.80
N LEU A 78 -14.40 -0.59 -9.83
CA LEU A 78 -14.19 -2.04 -9.69
C LEU A 78 -12.70 -2.36 -9.47
N VAL A 79 -11.81 -1.79 -10.28
CA VAL A 79 -10.39 -2.18 -10.29
C VAL A 79 -9.65 -1.73 -9.03
N THR A 80 -9.91 -0.51 -8.54
CA THR A 80 -9.16 0.05 -7.40
C THR A 80 -9.39 -0.74 -6.12
N PRO A 81 -10.64 -1.09 -5.74
CA PRO A 81 -10.89 -1.92 -4.55
C PRO A 81 -10.39 -3.37 -4.67
N LEU A 82 -10.32 -3.91 -5.90
CA LEU A 82 -9.74 -5.25 -6.12
C LEU A 82 -8.24 -5.29 -5.86
N GLY A 83 -7.57 -4.14 -5.81
CA GLY A 83 -6.17 -4.04 -5.38
C GLY A 83 -5.91 -4.67 -4.02
N ALA A 84 -6.90 -4.69 -3.11
CA ALA A 84 -6.78 -5.37 -1.81
C ALA A 84 -6.53 -6.88 -1.94
N LEU A 85 -6.91 -7.52 -3.05
CA LEU A 85 -6.61 -8.94 -3.30
C LEU A 85 -5.10 -9.21 -3.30
N SER A 86 -4.28 -8.26 -3.76
CA SER A 86 -2.82 -8.39 -3.72
C SER A 86 -2.28 -8.49 -2.29
N ILE A 87 -2.92 -7.81 -1.34
CA ILE A 87 -2.57 -7.84 0.09
C ILE A 87 -2.93 -9.20 0.68
N ILE A 88 -4.10 -9.74 0.33
CA ILE A 88 -4.54 -11.07 0.74
C ILE A 88 -3.58 -12.15 0.22
N VAL A 89 -3.28 -12.12 -1.08
CA VAL A 89 -2.37 -13.08 -1.71
C VAL A 89 -0.98 -13.01 -1.06
N SER A 90 -0.49 -11.79 -0.80
CA SER A 90 0.78 -11.60 -0.06
C SER A 90 0.73 -12.22 1.33
N ALA A 91 -0.35 -11.98 2.11
CA ALA A 91 -0.47 -12.48 3.47
C ALA A 91 -0.55 -14.03 3.51
N VAL A 92 -1.31 -14.63 2.59
CA VAL A 92 -1.42 -16.08 2.48
C VAL A 92 -0.10 -16.70 2.06
N LEU A 93 0.59 -16.15 1.05
CA LEU A 93 1.89 -16.65 0.62
C LEU A 93 2.99 -16.42 1.66
N ALA A 94 2.92 -15.34 2.44
CA ALA A 94 3.84 -15.13 3.56
C ALA A 94 3.73 -16.26 4.59
N HIS A 95 2.51 -16.70 4.88
CA HIS A 95 2.27 -17.82 5.79
C HIS A 95 2.92 -19.12 5.30
N PHE A 96 2.75 -19.46 4.02
CA PHE A 96 3.29 -20.71 3.48
C PHE A 96 4.78 -20.64 3.11
N MET A 97 5.24 -19.54 2.52
CA MET A 97 6.60 -19.44 1.96
C MET A 97 7.63 -18.91 2.95
N LEU A 98 7.24 -18.04 3.88
CA LEU A 98 8.12 -17.49 4.92
C LEU A 98 7.87 -18.09 6.30
N GLY A 99 6.78 -18.84 6.49
CA GLY A 99 6.43 -19.40 7.80
C GLY A 99 5.89 -18.36 8.78
N GLU A 100 5.51 -17.17 8.31
CA GLU A 100 4.90 -16.12 9.16
C GLU A 100 3.55 -16.62 9.67
N LYS A 101 3.24 -16.50 10.96
CA LYS A 101 1.95 -16.99 11.49
C LYS A 101 0.83 -16.02 11.15
N LEU A 102 -0.13 -16.43 10.33
CA LEU A 102 -1.34 -15.64 10.09
C LEU A 102 -2.26 -15.76 11.32
N GLN A 103 -2.42 -14.67 12.06
CA GLN A 103 -3.31 -14.63 13.22
C GLN A 103 -4.76 -14.87 12.78
N LYS A 104 -5.60 -15.42 13.68
CA LYS A 104 -7.03 -15.65 13.40
C LYS A 104 -7.77 -14.39 12.94
N MET A 105 -7.40 -13.24 13.50
CA MET A 105 -7.93 -11.94 13.09
C MET A 105 -7.49 -11.55 11.67
N GLY A 106 -6.26 -11.87 11.26
CA GLY A 106 -5.80 -11.67 9.88
C GLY A 106 -6.60 -12.49 8.86
N MET A 107 -6.97 -13.73 9.23
CA MET A 107 -7.85 -14.57 8.42
C MET A 107 -9.27 -13.99 8.28
N LEU A 108 -9.81 -13.38 9.34
CA LEU A 108 -11.05 -12.61 9.27
C LEU A 108 -10.91 -11.40 8.33
N GLY A 109 -9.78 -10.68 8.39
CA GLY A 109 -9.47 -9.58 7.47
C GLY A 109 -9.47 -10.02 6.00
N CYS A 110 -8.86 -11.17 5.70
CA CYS A 110 -8.90 -11.78 4.36
C CYS A 110 -10.33 -12.11 3.92
N LEU A 111 -11.13 -12.73 4.80
CA LEU A 111 -12.53 -13.07 4.50
C LEU A 111 -13.35 -11.82 4.18
N LEU A 112 -13.23 -10.77 5.00
CA LEU A 112 -13.91 -9.48 4.78
C LEU A 112 -13.52 -8.86 3.43
N CYS A 113 -12.24 -8.89 3.07
CA CYS A 113 -11.80 -8.36 1.77
C CYS A 113 -12.38 -9.16 0.59
N ILE A 114 -12.47 -10.49 0.69
CA ILE A 114 -13.08 -11.34 -0.35
C ILE A 114 -14.58 -11.03 -0.49
N VAL A 115 -15.30 -10.96 0.63
CA VAL A 115 -16.74 -10.66 0.65
C VAL A 115 -17.00 -9.27 0.07
N GLY A 116 -16.30 -8.25 0.56
CA GLY A 116 -16.45 -6.87 0.09
C GLY A 116 -16.12 -6.73 -1.40
N SER A 117 -15.04 -7.36 -1.87
CA SER A 117 -14.66 -7.37 -3.29
C SER A 117 -15.73 -8.02 -4.17
N THR A 118 -16.33 -9.12 -3.70
CA THR A 118 -17.40 -9.82 -4.42
C THR A 118 -18.65 -8.94 -4.54
N VAL A 119 -19.04 -8.26 -3.46
CA VAL A 119 -20.19 -7.33 -3.46
C VAL A 119 -19.99 -6.18 -4.44
N ILE A 120 -18.80 -5.59 -4.49
CA ILE A 120 -18.44 -4.53 -5.45
C ILE A 120 -18.57 -5.05 -6.88
N VAL A 121 -17.99 -6.20 -7.19
CA VAL A 121 -18.02 -6.77 -8.56
C VAL A 121 -19.45 -7.05 -9.03
N LEU A 122 -20.32 -7.53 -8.14
CA LEU A 122 -21.71 -7.86 -8.48
C LEU A 122 -22.57 -6.62 -8.78
N HIS A 123 -22.21 -5.46 -8.25
CA HIS A 123 -22.97 -4.21 -8.39
C HIS A 123 -22.24 -3.12 -9.15
N ALA A 124 -21.05 -3.42 -9.69
CA ALA A 124 -20.24 -2.47 -10.40
C ALA A 124 -20.96 -1.95 -11.67
N PRO A 125 -20.79 -0.66 -12.01
CA PRO A 125 -21.33 -0.09 -13.23
C PRO A 125 -20.81 -0.82 -14.47
N GLN A 126 -21.61 -0.78 -15.54
CA GLN A 126 -21.08 -1.21 -16.83
C GLN A 126 -20.17 -0.16 -17.45
N GLU A 127 -18.96 -0.57 -17.86
CA GLU A 127 -18.06 0.30 -18.62
C GLU A 127 -18.71 0.71 -19.95
N LYS A 128 -18.72 2.01 -20.22
CA LYS A 128 -19.14 2.55 -21.53
C LYS A 128 -18.01 2.32 -22.53
N SER A 129 -18.32 1.76 -23.70
CA SER A 129 -17.35 1.63 -24.78
C SER A 129 -17.02 3.00 -25.35
N LEU A 130 -15.88 3.56 -24.93
CA LEU A 130 -15.37 4.83 -25.44
C LEU A 130 -14.64 4.57 -26.76
N SER A 131 -15.03 5.30 -27.81
CA SER A 131 -14.59 5.06 -29.18
C SER A 131 -13.46 5.98 -29.64
N SER A 132 -13.16 7.04 -28.88
CA SER A 132 -12.07 7.99 -29.16
C SER A 132 -11.59 8.71 -27.91
N VAL A 133 -10.33 9.15 -27.91
CA VAL A 133 -9.79 10.06 -26.89
C VAL A 133 -10.56 11.37 -26.81
N LEU A 134 -11.17 11.82 -27.91
CA LEU A 134 -11.99 13.02 -27.93
C LEU A 134 -13.24 12.89 -27.04
N GLU A 135 -13.85 11.70 -26.97
CA GLU A 135 -14.99 11.45 -26.08
C GLU A 135 -14.55 11.56 -24.62
N ILE A 136 -13.37 11.03 -24.28
CA ILE A 136 -12.80 11.14 -22.93
C ILE A 136 -12.49 12.60 -22.59
N TRP A 137 -11.95 13.34 -23.55
CA TRP A 137 -11.71 14.77 -23.41
C TRP A 137 -13.01 15.53 -23.14
N LEU A 138 -14.10 15.22 -23.84
CA LEU A 138 -15.40 15.82 -23.59
C LEU A 138 -15.92 15.49 -22.18
N LEU A 139 -15.69 14.29 -21.67
CA LEU A 139 -16.00 13.94 -20.29
C LEU A 139 -15.13 14.73 -19.29
N ALA A 140 -13.85 14.92 -19.59
CA ALA A 140 -12.92 15.66 -18.74
C ALA A 140 -13.20 17.18 -18.71
N VAL A 141 -13.71 17.76 -19.81
CA VAL A 141 -14.03 19.19 -19.91
C VAL A 141 -15.45 19.50 -19.41
N GLN A 142 -16.23 18.49 -19.02
CA GLN A 142 -17.53 18.76 -18.41
C GLN A 142 -17.39 19.58 -17.11
N PRO A 143 -18.33 20.51 -16.84
CA PRO A 143 -18.23 21.43 -15.73
C PRO A 143 -18.12 20.73 -14.37
N ALA A 144 -18.75 19.56 -14.21
CA ALA A 144 -18.66 18.78 -12.99
C ALA A 144 -17.24 18.26 -12.72
N PHE A 145 -16.58 17.70 -13.74
CA PHE A 145 -15.20 17.21 -13.59
C PHE A 145 -14.18 18.34 -13.51
N LEU A 146 -14.41 19.46 -14.22
CA LEU A 146 -13.60 20.67 -14.07
C LEU A 146 -13.70 21.24 -12.64
N LEU A 147 -14.88 21.25 -12.04
CA LEU A 147 -15.05 21.68 -10.65
C LEU A 147 -14.35 20.72 -9.67
N TYR A 148 -14.45 19.41 -9.91
CA TYR A 148 -13.74 18.41 -9.12
C TYR A 148 -12.22 18.59 -9.24
N THR A 149 -11.67 18.71 -10.45
CA THR A 149 -10.23 18.89 -10.67
C THR A 149 -9.73 20.22 -10.10
N ALA A 150 -10.46 21.31 -10.26
CA ALA A 150 -10.11 22.61 -9.67
C ALA A 150 -10.12 22.56 -8.14
N SER A 151 -11.14 21.94 -7.53
CA SER A 151 -11.20 21.78 -6.06
C SER A 151 -10.12 20.83 -5.54
N ALA A 152 -9.88 19.70 -6.21
CA ALA A 152 -8.80 18.76 -5.90
C ALA A 152 -7.42 19.45 -5.96
N MET A 153 -7.15 20.22 -7.02
CA MET A 153 -5.92 20.98 -7.17
C MET A 153 -5.77 22.07 -6.11
N ALA A 154 -6.84 22.81 -5.81
CA ALA A 154 -6.83 23.84 -4.77
C ALA A 154 -6.55 23.25 -3.38
N VAL A 155 -7.21 22.15 -3.02
CA VAL A 155 -6.98 21.44 -1.76
C VAL A 155 -5.57 20.85 -1.72
N ALA A 156 -5.12 20.19 -2.78
CA ALA A 156 -3.76 19.65 -2.86
C ALA A 156 -2.71 20.76 -2.69
N PHE A 157 -2.88 21.89 -3.38
CA PHE A 157 -1.95 23.02 -3.28
C PHE A 157 -1.94 23.64 -1.88
N PHE A 158 -3.11 23.81 -1.26
CA PHE A 158 -3.21 24.25 0.13
C PHE A 158 -2.51 23.29 1.09
N LEU A 159 -2.75 21.97 0.93
CA LEU A 159 -2.08 20.95 1.72
C LEU A 159 -0.57 20.96 1.50
N ILE A 160 -0.09 21.13 0.27
CA ILE A 160 1.33 21.15 -0.11
C ILE A 160 2.05 22.39 0.42
N LEU A 161 1.48 23.58 0.21
CA LEU A 161 2.18 24.82 0.54
C LEU A 161 2.05 25.21 2.02
N TYR A 162 0.90 24.93 2.64
CA TYR A 162 0.61 25.42 3.98
C TYR A 162 0.67 24.29 5.02
N CYS A 163 -0.04 23.18 4.79
CA CYS A 163 -0.16 22.12 5.80
C CYS A 163 1.08 21.21 5.87
N ALA A 164 1.69 20.86 4.74
CA ALA A 164 2.81 19.92 4.70
C ALA A 164 4.05 20.44 5.43
N PRO A 165 4.47 21.72 5.29
CA PRO A 165 5.61 22.24 6.05
C PRO A 165 5.33 22.36 7.55
N ARG A 166 4.08 22.66 7.95
CA ARG A 166 3.75 22.98 9.33
C ARG A 166 3.30 21.76 10.16
N TYR A 167 2.60 20.83 9.53
CA TYR A 167 1.90 19.73 10.19
C TYR A 167 2.12 18.37 9.51
N GLY A 168 2.82 18.31 8.38
CA GLY A 168 2.99 17.07 7.63
C GLY A 168 3.65 15.95 8.46
N GLN A 169 4.58 16.33 9.34
CA GLN A 169 5.29 15.41 10.22
C GLN A 169 4.45 14.91 11.42
N THR A 170 3.38 15.63 11.78
CA THR A 170 2.55 15.28 12.94
C THR A 170 1.23 14.62 12.53
N ASN A 171 0.70 14.96 11.36
CA ASN A 171 -0.61 14.51 10.89
C ASN A 171 -0.49 13.71 9.59
N ILE A 172 -0.64 12.39 9.71
CA ILE A 172 -0.60 11.42 8.59
C ILE A 172 -1.54 11.76 7.44
N PHE A 173 -2.71 12.33 7.75
CA PHE A 173 -3.73 12.70 6.77
C PHE A 173 -3.26 13.75 5.76
N ILE A 174 -2.20 14.51 6.06
CA ILE A 174 -1.71 15.54 5.14
C ILE A 174 -0.95 14.89 3.98
N TYR A 175 0.12 14.13 4.25
CA TYR A 175 0.88 13.46 3.19
C TYR A 175 0.03 12.44 2.44
N VAL A 176 -0.74 11.63 3.18
CA VAL A 176 -1.62 10.63 2.57
C VAL A 176 -2.77 11.29 1.79
N GLY A 177 -3.32 12.40 2.28
CA GLY A 177 -4.36 13.14 1.58
C GLY A 177 -3.87 13.74 0.26
N ILE A 178 -2.68 14.36 0.26
CA ILE A 178 -2.06 14.91 -0.97
C ILE A 178 -1.86 13.80 -2.01
N CYS A 179 -1.21 12.69 -1.64
CA CYS A 179 -0.93 11.62 -2.60
C CYS A 179 -2.22 10.93 -3.08
N SER A 180 -3.27 10.87 -2.26
CA SER A 180 -4.56 10.28 -2.64
C SER A 180 -5.35 11.17 -3.61
N ILE A 181 -5.40 12.49 -3.37
CA ILE A 181 -6.08 13.45 -4.25
C ILE A 181 -5.36 13.55 -5.60
N ILE A 182 -4.03 13.67 -5.59
CA ILE A 182 -3.25 13.69 -6.82
C ILE A 182 -3.32 12.33 -7.53
N GLY A 183 -3.33 11.24 -6.77
CA GLY A 183 -3.44 9.88 -7.28
C GLY A 183 -4.74 9.61 -8.03
N SER A 184 -5.88 10.14 -7.60
CA SER A 184 -7.14 9.97 -8.34
C SER A 184 -7.07 10.61 -9.74
N LEU A 185 -6.42 11.78 -9.86
CA LEU A 185 -6.16 12.45 -11.14
C LEU A 185 -5.20 11.64 -12.02
N THR A 186 -4.19 11.00 -11.42
CA THR A 186 -3.32 10.04 -12.11
C THR A 186 -4.16 8.92 -12.74
N VAL A 187 -5.03 8.26 -11.96
CA VAL A 187 -5.82 7.12 -12.46
C VAL A 187 -6.71 7.53 -13.63
N MET A 188 -7.38 8.69 -13.55
CA MET A 188 -8.22 9.19 -14.64
C MET A 188 -7.40 9.46 -15.91
N SER A 189 -6.21 10.06 -15.77
CA SER A 189 -5.32 10.38 -16.90
C SER A 189 -4.71 9.12 -17.53
N VAL A 190 -4.26 8.18 -16.70
CA VAL A 190 -3.70 6.89 -17.13
C VAL A 190 -4.76 6.06 -17.85
N LYS A 191 -6.02 6.08 -17.39
CA LYS A 191 -7.13 5.44 -18.09
C LYS A 191 -7.35 6.04 -19.48
N ALA A 192 -7.32 7.36 -19.60
CA ALA A 192 -7.43 8.04 -20.91
C ALA A 192 -6.30 7.62 -21.87
N ILE A 193 -5.06 7.58 -21.38
CA ILE A 193 -3.88 7.13 -22.15
C ILE A 193 -4.01 5.66 -22.54
N GLY A 194 -4.45 4.79 -21.63
CA GLY A 194 -4.62 3.37 -21.89
C GLY A 194 -5.66 3.10 -22.98
N ILE A 195 -6.78 3.83 -22.97
CA ILE A 195 -7.77 3.76 -24.06
C ILE A 195 -7.17 4.28 -25.38
N ALA A 196 -6.39 5.36 -25.36
CA ALA A 196 -5.68 5.87 -26.54
C ALA A 196 -4.75 4.81 -27.16
N ILE A 197 -3.97 4.12 -26.32
CA ILE A 197 -3.08 3.04 -26.74
C ILE A 197 -3.90 1.89 -27.35
N LYS A 198 -4.97 1.45 -26.67
CA LYS A 198 -5.83 0.38 -27.15
C LYS A 198 -6.38 0.69 -28.55
N LEU A 199 -6.95 1.87 -28.75
CA LEU A 199 -7.53 2.30 -30.03
C LEU A 199 -6.46 2.42 -31.14
N THR A 200 -5.26 2.87 -30.76
CA THR A 200 -4.11 2.94 -31.70
C THR A 200 -3.69 1.54 -32.16
N LEU A 201 -3.64 0.56 -31.26
CA LEU A 201 -3.37 -0.84 -31.59
C LEU A 201 -4.47 -1.48 -32.45
N GLU A 202 -5.71 -1.01 -32.33
CA GLU A 202 -6.85 -1.41 -33.18
C GLU A 202 -6.84 -0.71 -34.56
N GLY A 203 -5.84 0.12 -34.86
CA GLY A 203 -5.61 0.74 -36.16
C GLY A 203 -6.03 2.21 -36.29
N ALA A 204 -6.55 2.83 -35.22
CA ALA A 204 -6.94 4.24 -35.21
C ALA A 204 -5.96 5.06 -34.37
N ASP A 205 -4.92 5.63 -34.99
CA ASP A 205 -3.88 6.38 -34.28
C ASP A 205 -4.45 7.56 -33.48
N GLN A 206 -4.45 7.43 -32.15
CA GLN A 206 -4.93 8.45 -31.22
C GLN A 206 -3.81 9.39 -30.73
N PHE A 207 -2.55 9.13 -31.07
CA PHE A 207 -1.41 9.98 -30.65
C PHE A 207 -1.30 11.26 -31.49
N VAL A 208 -2.00 11.32 -32.61
CA VAL A 208 -2.17 12.53 -33.43
C VAL A 208 -2.90 13.64 -32.65
N TYR A 209 -3.77 13.26 -31.70
CA TYR A 209 -4.53 14.21 -30.91
C TYR A 209 -3.68 14.84 -29.80
N PHE A 210 -3.64 16.18 -29.77
CA PHE A 210 -2.97 16.95 -28.72
C PHE A 210 -3.46 16.61 -27.30
N GLN A 211 -4.73 16.20 -27.18
CA GLN A 211 -5.38 15.80 -25.95
C GLN A 211 -4.66 14.63 -25.25
N THR A 212 -4.16 13.65 -26.01
CA THR A 212 -3.41 12.50 -25.48
C THR A 212 -2.12 12.95 -24.77
N TRP A 213 -1.46 13.98 -25.30
CA TRP A 213 -0.25 14.56 -24.70
C TRP A 213 -0.55 15.37 -23.45
N ILE A 214 -1.70 16.05 -23.38
CA ILE A 214 -2.15 16.72 -22.14
C ILE A 214 -2.36 15.69 -21.04
N PHE A 215 -3.11 14.61 -21.30
CA PHE A 215 -3.31 13.55 -20.31
C PHE A 215 -1.98 12.92 -19.88
N THR A 216 -1.03 12.75 -20.81
CA THR A 216 0.31 12.24 -20.50
C THR A 216 1.09 13.18 -19.58
N MET A 217 1.10 14.49 -19.87
CA MET A 217 1.76 15.49 -19.02
C MET A 217 1.16 15.54 -17.62
N VAL A 218 -0.17 15.49 -17.51
CA VAL A 218 -0.88 15.42 -16.22
C VAL A 218 -0.50 14.14 -15.49
N ALA A 219 -0.56 12.97 -16.14
CA ALA A 219 -0.21 11.70 -15.52
C ALA A 219 1.23 11.71 -14.96
N VAL A 220 2.22 12.15 -15.75
CA VAL A 220 3.63 12.18 -15.32
C VAL A 220 3.82 13.12 -14.12
N SER A 221 3.29 14.35 -14.18
CA SER A 221 3.41 15.31 -13.07
C SER A 221 2.72 14.83 -11.79
N CYS A 222 1.55 14.21 -11.92
CA CYS A 222 0.82 13.63 -10.80
C CYS A 222 1.55 12.42 -10.20
N ILE A 223 2.11 11.51 -11.03
CA ILE A 223 2.90 10.35 -10.56
C ILE A 223 4.11 10.80 -9.74
N ILE A 224 4.87 11.78 -10.24
CA ILE A 224 6.06 12.29 -9.54
C ILE A 224 5.66 12.85 -8.16
N THR A 225 4.61 13.67 -8.13
CA THR A 225 4.10 14.29 -6.90
C THR A 225 3.56 13.23 -5.93
N GLN A 226 2.76 12.28 -6.44
CA GLN A 226 2.17 11.19 -5.67
C GLN A 226 3.22 10.31 -5.01
N LEU A 227 4.24 9.89 -5.77
CA LEU A 227 5.34 9.05 -5.26
C LEU A 227 6.14 9.79 -4.19
N ASN A 228 6.41 11.08 -4.38
CA ASN A 228 7.13 11.86 -3.39
C ASN A 228 6.40 11.91 -2.04
N TYR A 229 5.13 12.29 -2.03
CA TYR A 229 4.35 12.39 -0.79
C TYR A 229 4.02 11.03 -0.16
N LEU A 230 3.84 9.99 -0.97
CA LEU A 230 3.68 8.63 -0.45
C LEU A 230 4.96 8.18 0.27
N ASN A 231 6.13 8.44 -0.32
CA ASN A 231 7.41 8.12 0.31
C ASN A 231 7.61 8.93 1.60
N MET A 232 7.27 10.21 1.62
CA MET A 232 7.30 11.02 2.85
C MET A 232 6.39 10.45 3.95
N ALA A 233 5.19 10.00 3.59
CA ALA A 233 4.28 9.38 4.56
C ALA A 233 4.84 8.07 5.14
N LEU A 234 5.43 7.22 4.30
CA LEU A 234 6.03 5.95 4.70
C LEU A 234 7.31 6.11 5.53
N ASP A 235 8.08 7.17 5.29
CA ASP A 235 9.27 7.50 6.07
C ASP A 235 8.93 8.09 7.44
N THR A 236 7.86 8.89 7.52
CA THR A 236 7.46 9.59 8.74
C THR A 236 6.63 8.71 9.68
N PHE A 237 5.73 7.89 9.13
CA PHE A 237 4.71 7.18 9.91
C PHE A 237 4.81 5.66 9.74
N ASN A 238 4.32 4.94 10.74
CA ASN A 238 4.31 3.47 10.71
C ASN A 238 3.49 2.95 9.52
N THR A 239 4.12 2.12 8.67
CA THR A 239 3.52 1.55 7.45
C THR A 239 2.26 0.73 7.71
N VAL A 240 2.13 0.14 8.91
CA VAL A 240 0.95 -0.59 9.36
C VAL A 240 -0.29 0.31 9.43
N VAL A 241 -0.08 1.60 9.71
CA VAL A 241 -1.14 2.62 9.78
C VAL A 241 -1.27 3.38 8.46
N VAL A 242 -0.15 3.67 7.78
CA VAL A 242 -0.15 4.38 6.49
C VAL A 242 -0.88 3.58 5.41
N SER A 243 -0.61 2.28 5.30
CA SER A 243 -1.12 1.49 4.18
C SER A 243 -2.66 1.43 4.14
N PRO A 244 -3.36 1.13 5.26
CA PRO A 244 -4.83 1.12 5.26
C PRO A 244 -5.46 2.51 5.05
N ILE A 245 -4.88 3.57 5.62
CA ILE A 245 -5.39 4.94 5.45
C ILE A 245 -5.20 5.41 4.02
N TYR A 246 -4.03 5.15 3.42
CA TYR A 246 -3.76 5.44 2.02
C TYR A 246 -4.72 4.69 1.11
N TYR A 247 -4.88 3.38 1.33
CA TYR A 247 -5.82 2.57 0.58
C TYR A 247 -7.25 3.13 0.65
N ALA A 248 -7.71 3.54 1.84
CA ALA A 248 -9.03 4.12 2.01
C ALA A 248 -9.20 5.46 1.27
N LEU A 249 -8.28 6.40 1.47
CA LEU A 249 -8.38 7.73 0.88
C LEU A 249 -8.17 7.70 -0.64
N PHE A 250 -7.13 7.02 -1.12
CA PHE A 250 -6.84 6.87 -2.54
C PHE A 250 -8.01 6.24 -3.28
N THR A 251 -8.56 5.14 -2.74
CA THR A 251 -9.70 4.46 -3.38
C THR A 251 -10.94 5.35 -3.37
N SER A 252 -11.23 6.04 -2.26
CA SER A 252 -12.38 6.94 -2.16
C SER A 252 -12.31 8.10 -3.18
N PHE A 253 -11.16 8.79 -3.26
CA PHE A 253 -10.98 9.87 -4.23
C PHE A 253 -10.99 9.37 -5.67
N THR A 254 -10.44 8.19 -5.94
CA THR A 254 -10.46 7.58 -7.28
C THR A 254 -11.87 7.20 -7.72
N ILE A 255 -12.66 6.59 -6.82
CA ILE A 255 -14.07 6.28 -7.07
C ILE A 255 -14.85 7.57 -7.34
N LEU A 256 -14.66 8.60 -6.51
CA LEU A 256 -15.33 9.89 -6.68
C LEU A 256 -14.96 10.55 -8.02
N ALA A 257 -13.68 10.55 -8.40
CA ALA A 257 -13.22 11.07 -9.68
C ALA A 257 -13.85 10.33 -10.87
N SER A 258 -13.82 8.98 -10.82
CA SER A 258 -14.43 8.12 -11.85
C SER A 258 -15.91 8.38 -11.99
N ALA A 259 -16.63 8.42 -10.86
CA ALA A 259 -18.05 8.65 -10.81
C ALA A 259 -18.46 9.99 -11.44
N ILE A 260 -17.70 11.05 -11.18
CA ILE A 260 -17.95 12.38 -11.74
C ILE A 260 -17.62 12.41 -13.23
N MET A 261 -16.48 11.85 -13.65
CA MET A 261 -16.02 11.92 -15.04
C MET A 261 -16.83 11.03 -15.98
N PHE A 262 -17.02 9.76 -15.64
CA PHE A 262 -17.69 8.77 -16.50
C PHE A 262 -19.20 8.68 -16.26
N LYS A 263 -19.70 9.38 -15.23
CA LYS A 263 -21.09 9.33 -14.79
C LYS A 263 -21.51 7.89 -14.48
N ASP A 264 -20.67 7.18 -13.75
CA ASP A 264 -20.83 5.75 -13.47
C ASP A 264 -22.13 5.43 -12.69
N TYR A 265 -22.66 6.40 -11.94
CA TYR A 265 -23.92 6.27 -11.19
C TYR A 265 -25.16 6.70 -11.97
N SER A 266 -25.02 7.36 -13.13
CA SER A 266 -26.19 7.84 -13.88
C SER A 266 -26.93 6.64 -14.48
N GLY A 267 -28.06 6.26 -13.87
CA GLY A 267 -28.89 5.12 -14.28
C GLY A 267 -28.77 3.87 -13.41
N GLN A 268 -27.93 3.88 -12.37
CA GLN A 268 -27.89 2.80 -11.39
C GLN A 268 -29.02 2.94 -10.36
N SER A 269 -29.52 1.79 -9.87
CA SER A 269 -30.45 1.79 -8.74
C SER A 269 -29.73 2.22 -7.46
N ILE A 270 -30.44 2.93 -6.58
CA ILE A 270 -29.92 3.35 -5.26
C ILE A 270 -29.44 2.13 -4.47
N SER A 271 -30.09 0.97 -4.62
CA SER A 271 -29.68 -0.28 -3.98
C SER A 271 -28.31 -0.77 -4.43
N SER A 272 -27.95 -0.63 -5.72
CA SER A 272 -26.65 -1.05 -6.25
C SER A 272 -25.54 -0.13 -5.78
N ILE A 273 -25.80 1.18 -5.71
CA ILE A 273 -24.86 2.16 -5.16
C ILE A 273 -24.64 1.89 -3.66
N ALA A 274 -25.71 1.63 -2.91
CA ALA A 274 -25.61 1.33 -1.48
C ALA A 274 -24.85 0.03 -1.21
N SER A 275 -25.07 -1.03 -2.01
CA SER A 275 -24.33 -2.28 -1.87
C SER A 275 -22.86 -2.12 -2.27
N GLU A 276 -22.53 -1.35 -3.30
CA GLU A 276 -21.15 -1.04 -3.68
C GLU A 276 -20.41 -0.28 -2.56
N LEU A 277 -21.05 0.72 -1.95
CA LEU A 277 -20.51 1.43 -0.78
C LEU A 277 -20.32 0.49 0.43
N CYS A 278 -21.28 -0.39 0.68
CA CYS A 278 -21.18 -1.41 1.73
C CYS A 278 -20.00 -2.38 1.47
N GLY A 279 -19.85 -2.82 0.22
CA GLY A 279 -18.73 -3.64 -0.22
C GLY A 279 -17.40 -2.94 0.01
N PHE A 280 -17.31 -1.66 -0.36
CA PHE A 280 -16.12 -0.84 -0.12
C PHE A 280 -15.77 -0.72 1.36
N ILE A 281 -16.73 -0.37 2.22
CA ILE A 281 -16.52 -0.31 3.68
C ILE A 281 -16.06 -1.66 4.24
N THR A 282 -16.60 -2.76 3.72
CA THR A 282 -16.21 -4.12 4.11
C THR A 282 -14.76 -4.42 3.72
N VAL A 283 -14.32 -4.03 2.51
CA VAL A 283 -12.90 -4.16 2.09
C VAL A 283 -11.98 -3.29 2.95
N LEU A 284 -12.38 -2.06 3.29
CA LEU A 284 -11.61 -1.20 4.20
C LEU A 284 -11.47 -1.81 5.59
N SER A 285 -12.55 -2.39 6.11
CA SER A 285 -12.55 -3.08 7.39
C SER A 285 -11.65 -4.32 7.33
N GLY A 286 -11.68 -5.08 6.23
CA GLY A 286 -10.81 -6.23 6.04
C GLY A 286 -9.33 -5.87 5.95
N THR A 287 -8.98 -4.84 5.19
CA THR A 287 -7.59 -4.38 5.01
C THR A 287 -7.01 -3.80 6.29
N THR A 288 -7.79 -3.00 7.04
CA THR A 288 -7.37 -2.48 8.35
C THR A 288 -7.12 -3.59 9.36
N VAL A 289 -8.00 -4.59 9.44
CA VAL A 289 -7.80 -5.77 10.30
C VAL A 289 -6.56 -6.57 9.88
N LEU A 290 -6.40 -6.82 8.58
CA LEU A 290 -5.26 -7.58 8.06
C LEU A 290 -3.93 -6.90 8.37
N HIS A 291 -3.82 -5.59 8.16
CA HIS A 291 -2.60 -4.84 8.47
C HIS A 291 -2.34 -4.73 9.97
N SER A 292 -3.38 -4.54 10.80
CA SER A 292 -3.23 -4.43 12.26
C SER A 292 -2.76 -5.73 12.93
N THR A 293 -2.98 -6.87 12.28
CA THR A 293 -2.62 -8.21 12.79
C THR A 293 -1.29 -8.71 12.27
N ARG A 294 -0.66 -7.97 11.36
CA ARG A 294 0.68 -8.28 10.88
C ARG A 294 1.69 -7.82 11.92
N GLU A 295 2.48 -8.76 12.45
CA GLU A 295 3.58 -8.42 13.35
C GLU A 295 4.54 -7.47 12.61
N PRO A 296 4.98 -6.36 13.24
CA PRO A 296 6.02 -5.52 12.67
C PRO A 296 7.25 -6.38 12.36
N ASP A 297 7.85 -6.20 11.18
CA ASP A 297 9.16 -6.80 10.92
C ASP A 297 10.09 -6.36 12.06
N PRO A 298 10.82 -7.29 12.71
CA PRO A 298 11.74 -6.91 13.78
C PRO A 298 12.70 -5.85 13.23
N PRO A 299 12.97 -4.76 13.98
CA PRO A 299 13.85 -3.71 13.50
C PRO A 299 15.17 -4.32 13.04
N ALA A 300 15.55 -4.03 11.79
CA ALA A 300 16.84 -4.40 11.26
C ALA A 300 17.91 -3.59 12.00
N GLY A 301 18.38 -4.14 13.12
CA GLY A 301 19.48 -3.59 13.91
C GLY A 301 19.08 -3.10 15.31
N THR A 302 18.77 -4.03 16.22
CA THR A 302 18.94 -3.77 17.67
C THR A 302 19.88 -4.77 18.35
N ASP A 303 20.48 -5.70 17.60
CA ASP A 303 21.46 -6.66 18.14
C ASP A 303 22.93 -6.28 17.91
N VAL A 304 23.22 -5.07 17.40
CA VAL A 304 24.61 -4.59 17.21
C VAL A 304 24.94 -3.33 18.03
N TYR A 305 23.96 -2.66 18.64
CA TYR A 305 24.19 -1.56 19.59
C TYR A 305 23.20 -1.60 20.77
N SER A 306 23.05 -2.77 21.39
CA SER A 306 22.79 -2.77 22.82
C SER A 306 24.14 -2.54 23.50
N PRO A 307 24.48 -1.36 24.04
CA PRO A 307 25.53 -1.31 25.04
C PRO A 307 25.09 -2.29 26.11
N LEU A 308 25.92 -3.31 26.38
CA LEU A 308 25.73 -4.21 27.50
C LEU A 308 25.46 -3.33 28.72
N SER A 309 24.19 -3.20 29.12
CA SER A 309 23.88 -2.71 30.43
C SER A 309 24.58 -3.71 31.37
N PRO A 310 25.44 -3.25 32.29
CA PRO A 310 26.07 -4.16 33.21
C PRO A 310 24.94 -4.84 33.98
N LYS A 311 24.74 -6.13 33.70
CA LYS A 311 23.89 -6.97 34.54
C LYS A 311 24.53 -7.00 35.91
N VAL A 312 24.05 -6.16 36.81
CA VAL A 312 24.34 -6.27 38.24
C VAL A 312 23.56 -7.49 38.72
N SER A 313 24.18 -8.65 38.58
CA SER A 313 23.73 -9.88 39.24
C SER A 313 24.14 -9.81 40.71
N TRP A 314 23.17 -9.56 41.58
CA TRP A 314 23.36 -9.66 43.02
C TRP A 314 23.53 -11.14 43.40
N TYR A 315 24.76 -11.56 43.68
CA TYR A 315 25.02 -12.81 44.39
C TYR A 315 24.91 -12.54 45.88
N ILE A 316 23.78 -12.89 46.48
CA ILE A 316 23.65 -12.97 47.94
C ILE A 316 24.26 -14.30 48.36
N GLN A 317 25.50 -14.26 48.87
CA GLN A 317 26.15 -15.41 49.48
C GLN A 317 25.53 -15.65 50.87
N GLY A 318 24.34 -16.25 50.90
CA GLY A 318 23.75 -16.78 52.13
C GLY A 318 24.31 -18.17 52.40
N ASN A 319 25.41 -18.25 53.15
CA ASN A 319 25.87 -19.53 53.70
C ASN A 319 24.87 -19.94 54.79
N GLY A 320 24.25 -21.10 54.64
CA GLY A 320 23.15 -21.56 55.49
C GLY A 320 23.55 -21.85 56.93
N GLU A 321 22.69 -21.47 57.87
CA GLU A 321 22.00 -22.35 58.85
C GLU A 321 21.16 -21.48 59.82
N PRO A 322 20.14 -22.04 60.49
CA PRO A 322 18.91 -21.33 60.86
C PRO A 322 18.85 -20.86 62.34
N TRP A 323 17.93 -19.92 62.59
CA TRP A 323 17.33 -19.50 63.89
C TRP A 323 17.80 -18.18 64.55
N LYS A 324 16.78 -17.32 64.75
CA LYS A 324 16.47 -16.37 65.84
C LYS A 324 17.24 -15.03 66.00
N GLN A 325 16.37 -14.03 66.23
CA GLN A 325 16.50 -12.79 67.03
C GLN A 325 16.84 -11.45 66.33
N LYS A 326 15.77 -10.63 66.25
CA LYS A 326 15.56 -9.28 66.82
C LYS A 326 16.41 -8.08 66.33
N GLU A 327 15.65 -7.08 65.84
CA GLU A 327 15.72 -5.61 65.96
C GLU A 327 17.06 -4.84 66.00
N GLU A 328 17.01 -3.72 65.26
CA GLU A 328 17.77 -2.45 65.34
C GLU A 328 19.04 -2.22 64.49
N ASP A 329 18.91 -1.18 63.65
CA ASP A 329 19.82 -0.08 63.31
C ASP A 329 21.21 -0.29 62.66
N GLY A 330 21.34 0.32 61.46
CA GLY A 330 22.56 1.00 60.99
C GLY A 330 23.47 0.23 60.02
N PRO A 331 23.81 0.76 58.83
CA PRO A 331 24.72 0.11 57.88
C PRO A 331 26.19 0.45 58.19
N PRO A 332 27.16 -0.37 57.73
CA PRO A 332 27.73 -0.09 56.41
C PRO A 332 28.01 -1.38 55.61
N LEU A 333 27.41 -1.48 54.42
CA LEU A 333 27.73 -2.53 53.46
C LEU A 333 29.01 -2.12 52.71
N ASN A 334 30.13 -2.77 53.02
CA ASN A 334 31.37 -2.64 52.26
C ASN A 334 31.17 -3.23 50.85
N LEU A 335 30.87 -2.36 49.88
CA LEU A 335 30.70 -2.74 48.48
C LEU A 335 32.08 -2.71 47.77
N ILE A 336 32.78 -3.84 47.76
CA ILE A 336 34.02 -3.99 46.98
C ILE A 336 33.63 -4.17 45.50
N THR A 337 33.90 -3.17 44.67
CA THR A 337 33.74 -3.25 43.21
C THR A 337 34.98 -3.91 42.61
N VAL A 338 34.88 -5.17 42.22
CA VAL A 338 35.92 -5.84 41.41
C VAL A 338 35.53 -5.69 39.94
N ILE A 339 36.19 -4.75 39.24
CA ILE A 339 36.09 -4.64 37.78
C ILE A 339 36.96 -5.75 37.17
N ARG A 340 36.33 -6.83 36.70
CA ARG A 340 37.03 -7.87 35.95
C ARG A 340 37.06 -7.47 34.48
N GLN A 341 38.20 -6.95 34.05
CA GLN A 341 38.47 -6.63 32.65
C GLN A 341 38.94 -7.92 31.96
N ASP A 342 38.00 -8.77 31.53
CA ASP A 342 38.36 -9.98 30.79
C ASP A 342 38.76 -9.58 29.36
N HIS A 343 40.07 -9.69 29.16
CA HIS A 343 40.85 -9.37 27.98
C HIS A 343 40.88 -10.60 27.03
N PHE A 344 40.89 -10.33 25.71
CA PHE A 344 41.24 -11.23 24.58
C PHE A 344 40.20 -12.32 24.22
N LYS A 345 40.01 -12.68 22.93
CA LYS A 345 41.01 -12.90 21.88
C LYS A 345 40.36 -12.89 20.49
#